data_AF-A0AA38PTQ9-F1
#
_entry.id   AF-A0AA38PTQ9-F1
#
_cell.length_a   1.000
_cell.length_b   1.000
_cell.length_c   1.000
_cell.angle_alpha   90.00
_cell.angle_beta   90.00
_cell.angle_gamma   90.00
#
_symmetry.space_group_name_H-M   'P 1'
#
loop_
_entity.id
_entity.type
_entity.pdbx_description
1 polymer ?
#
loop_
_entity_poly.entity_id
_entity_poly.type
_entity_poly.pdbx_seq_one_letter_code
_entity_poly.pdbx_strand_id
1 'polypeptide(L)'
;MSNLLSCRPFRFVILILLGLCLMAYAAPTPSFGFRSHTNRRSIRGRWMRMIMEAVTKEDEQAFSSYLSDIVTGERLPKSGTNSIAAYEVKGTYKGHDGNNLVMKILPDNSTYTWGEAKALRAIGDLVDSGTIMYAEPHWPSSRYLPAVVIKKMPGKILEHIPAYMLADPKQKESFRREIAQLMCQKVAAVADNTRVIHKGNHKRNVLITLKDETLTGISSVELVDYGWPGTFFADENVNQADVKNQALKDCKEEWVNQWVEDRWEHLRND
;
A
#
# COMPACT_ATOMS: atom_id res chain seq x y z
N MET A 1 -50.37 35.56 -10.66
CA MET A 1 -49.81 36.83 -10.16
C MET A 1 -48.32 36.81 -10.42
N SER A 2 -47.92 37.60 -11.39
CA SER A 2 -46.62 37.60 -12.03
C SER A 2 -45.71 38.61 -11.34
N ASN A 3 -44.51 38.23 -10.94
CA ASN A 3 -43.44 39.17 -10.59
C ASN A 3 -42.13 38.70 -11.25
N LEU A 4 -41.94 39.22 -12.47
CA LEU A 4 -40.66 39.37 -13.15
C LEU A 4 -39.99 40.64 -12.60
N LEU A 5 -38.67 40.64 -12.44
CA LEU A 5 -37.69 41.76 -12.38
C LEU A 5 -36.39 41.16 -11.81
N SER A 6 -35.15 41.42 -12.24
CA SER A 6 -34.59 42.43 -13.12
C SER A 6 -33.14 41.99 -13.44
N CYS A 7 -32.80 41.83 -14.72
CA CYS A 7 -31.42 41.75 -15.17
C CYS A 7 -30.72 43.11 -15.00
N ARG A 8 -29.43 43.11 -14.61
CA ARG A 8 -28.51 44.23 -14.90
C ARG A 8 -27.21 43.68 -15.50
N PRO A 9 -26.70 44.26 -16.59
CA PRO A 9 -25.40 43.92 -17.15
C PRO A 9 -24.32 44.77 -16.49
N PHE A 10 -23.21 44.14 -16.07
CA PHE A 10 -21.99 44.87 -15.76
C PHE A 10 -21.01 44.68 -16.91
N ARG A 11 -20.89 45.73 -17.74
CA ARG A 11 -19.79 45.92 -18.68
C ARG A 11 -18.83 46.91 -18.03
N PHE A 12 -17.59 46.49 -17.78
CA PHE A 12 -16.46 47.42 -17.73
C PHE A 12 -15.36 46.88 -18.64
N VAL A 13 -15.24 47.57 -19.76
CA VAL A 13 -14.09 47.55 -20.66
C VAL A 13 -13.05 48.45 -20.02
N ILE A 14 -11.86 47.91 -19.72
CA ILE A 14 -10.68 48.72 -19.42
C ILE A 14 -9.62 48.36 -20.44
N LEU A 15 -9.53 49.22 -21.46
CA LEU A 15 -8.38 49.39 -22.34
C LEU A 15 -7.32 50.16 -21.55
N ILE A 16 -6.15 49.57 -21.30
CA ILE A 16 -4.96 50.33 -20.88
C ILE A 16 -3.79 49.92 -21.76
N LEU A 17 -3.52 50.81 -22.71
CA LEU A 17 -2.24 51.36 -23.12
C LEU A 17 -1.02 50.44 -23.22
N LEU A 18 -0.69 50.19 -24.49
CA LEU A 18 0.66 50.03 -25.03
C LEU A 18 1.68 50.98 -24.36
N GLY A 19 2.62 50.39 -23.63
CA GLY A 19 3.91 50.99 -23.29
C GLY A 19 5.02 50.09 -23.82
N LEU A 20 5.39 50.29 -25.09
CA LEU A 20 6.56 49.67 -25.72
C LEU A 20 7.84 50.33 -25.17
N CYS A 21 8.33 49.85 -24.04
CA CYS A 21 9.72 50.07 -23.63
C CYS A 21 10.59 49.00 -24.30
N LEU A 22 11.27 49.40 -25.38
CA LEU A 22 12.44 48.68 -25.91
C LEU A 22 13.59 48.80 -24.91
N MET A 23 13.57 47.95 -23.88
CA MET A 23 14.75 47.68 -23.07
C MET A 23 15.52 46.57 -23.77
N ALA A 24 16.56 46.96 -24.51
CA ALA A 24 17.60 46.05 -24.96
C ALA A 24 18.36 45.53 -23.72
N TYR A 25 17.78 44.55 -23.03
CA TYR A 25 18.53 43.68 -22.16
C TYR A 25 19.40 42.81 -23.07
N ALA A 26 20.71 43.01 -23.00
CA ALA A 26 21.65 41.96 -23.35
C ALA A 26 21.31 40.76 -22.46
N ALA A 27 20.52 39.83 -23.01
CA ALA A 27 20.25 38.57 -22.36
C ALA A 27 21.62 37.93 -22.10
N PRO A 28 21.92 37.51 -20.86
CA PRO A 28 23.07 36.64 -20.65
C PRO A 28 22.92 35.50 -21.63
N THR A 29 23.98 35.26 -22.41
CA THR A 29 24.10 34.09 -23.26
C THR A 29 23.56 32.91 -22.46
N PRO A 30 22.54 32.18 -22.95
CA PRO A 30 22.17 30.95 -22.31
C PRO A 30 23.44 30.12 -22.36
N SER A 31 24.11 30.01 -21.22
CA SER A 31 25.02 28.93 -20.99
C SER A 31 24.13 27.73 -21.22
N PHE A 32 24.27 27.12 -22.39
CA PHE A 32 24.02 25.71 -22.60
C PHE A 32 24.97 25.02 -21.61
N GLY A 33 24.59 25.07 -20.34
CA GLY A 33 24.96 24.04 -19.40
C GLY A 33 24.48 22.81 -20.12
N PHE A 34 25.45 22.04 -20.61
CA PHE A 34 25.28 20.63 -20.82
C PHE A 34 24.65 20.13 -19.53
N ARG A 35 23.31 20.13 -19.47
CA ARG A 35 22.56 19.21 -18.65
C ARG A 35 23.14 17.91 -19.10
N SER A 36 24.03 17.35 -18.30
CA SER A 36 24.49 16.00 -18.52
C SER A 36 23.19 15.21 -18.59
N HIS A 37 22.84 14.79 -19.80
CA HIS A 37 21.97 13.66 -20.01
C HIS A 37 22.78 12.49 -19.48
N THR A 38 22.93 12.44 -18.15
CA THR A 38 23.15 11.22 -17.41
C THR A 38 22.13 10.27 -17.99
N ASN A 39 22.64 9.25 -18.64
CA ASN A 39 21.90 8.17 -19.23
C ASN A 39 20.67 7.83 -18.37
N ARG A 40 19.50 8.39 -18.71
CA ARG A 40 18.18 7.93 -18.26
C ARG A 40 17.86 6.60 -18.98
N ARG A 41 18.86 5.72 -19.09
CA ARG A 41 18.69 4.31 -19.41
C ARG A 41 17.84 3.73 -18.30
N SER A 42 16.55 3.57 -18.57
CA SER A 42 15.60 2.70 -17.87
C SER A 42 16.03 2.37 -16.44
N ILE A 43 15.89 3.37 -15.57
CA ILE A 43 16.18 3.31 -14.14
C ILE A 43 15.34 2.20 -13.47
N ARG A 44 14.27 1.71 -14.11
CA ARG A 44 13.27 0.75 -13.59
C ARG A 44 13.78 -0.63 -13.14
N GLY A 45 15.07 -0.96 -13.23
CA GLY A 45 15.56 -2.30 -12.87
C GLY A 45 16.94 -2.40 -12.21
N ARG A 46 17.59 -1.29 -11.84
CA ARG A 46 18.95 -1.36 -11.24
C ARG A 46 19.05 -0.94 -9.78
N TRP A 47 18.04 -0.28 -9.24
CA TRP A 47 18.04 0.16 -7.85
C TRP A 47 16.91 -0.41 -7.02
N MET A 48 15.95 -1.12 -7.62
CA MET A 48 15.00 -1.91 -6.86
C MET A 48 15.50 -3.35 -6.84
N ARG A 49 15.57 -3.94 -5.67
CA ARG A 49 15.83 -5.38 -5.48
C ARG A 49 14.59 -6.01 -4.92
N MET A 50 14.21 -7.19 -5.41
CA MET A 50 13.11 -7.92 -4.78
C MET A 50 13.49 -8.20 -3.33
N ILE A 51 12.49 -8.19 -2.44
CA ILE A 51 12.74 -8.39 -1.01
C ILE A 51 13.55 -9.66 -0.72
N MET A 52 13.32 -10.72 -1.50
CA MET A 52 14.01 -12.00 -1.42
C MET A 52 15.47 -11.95 -1.85
N GLU A 53 15.80 -11.09 -2.83
CA GLU A 53 17.18 -10.86 -3.27
C GLU A 53 17.96 -10.03 -2.24
N ALA A 54 17.24 -9.33 -1.37
CA ALA A 54 17.80 -8.50 -0.31
C ALA A 54 17.94 -9.26 1.02
N VAL A 55 17.47 -10.51 1.13
CA VAL A 55 17.60 -11.33 2.35
C VAL A 55 19.08 -11.57 2.67
N THR A 56 19.47 -11.37 3.93
CA THR A 56 20.81 -11.67 4.44
C THR A 56 20.80 -12.92 5.33
N LYS A 57 21.99 -13.41 5.73
CA LYS A 57 22.10 -14.57 6.64
C LYS A 57 21.44 -14.33 8.00
N GLU A 58 21.43 -13.09 8.46
CA GLU A 58 20.76 -12.69 9.69
C GLU A 58 19.23 -12.82 9.55
N ASP A 59 18.68 -12.53 8.38
CA ASP A 59 17.24 -12.69 8.11
C ASP A 59 16.82 -14.16 8.06
N GLU A 60 17.71 -15.07 7.64
CA GLU A 60 17.46 -16.51 7.68
C GLU A 60 17.24 -17.04 9.11
N GLN A 61 17.68 -16.28 10.12
CA GLN A 61 17.49 -16.61 11.53
C GLN A 61 16.15 -16.08 12.09
N ALA A 62 15.31 -15.40 11.29
CA ALA A 62 14.05 -14.82 11.75
C ALA A 62 13.12 -15.86 12.41
N PHE A 63 13.21 -17.13 12.02
CA PHE A 63 12.38 -18.22 12.54
C PHE A 63 13.19 -19.27 13.31
N SER A 64 14.36 -18.90 13.85
CA SER A 64 15.24 -19.83 14.59
C SER A 64 14.76 -20.15 16.01
N SER A 65 13.87 -19.33 16.57
CA SER A 65 13.33 -19.46 17.93
C SER A 65 11.89 -19.96 17.94
N TYR A 66 11.43 -20.46 19.08
CA TYR A 66 10.01 -20.76 19.31
C TYR A 66 9.26 -19.51 19.80
N LEU A 67 8.07 -19.28 19.25
CA LEU A 67 7.12 -18.33 19.81
C LEU A 67 6.47 -18.97 21.04
N SER A 68 6.97 -18.62 22.22
CA SER A 68 6.46 -19.05 23.52
C SER A 68 5.52 -17.99 24.11
N ASP A 69 4.63 -18.41 25.01
CA ASP A 69 3.70 -17.53 25.76
C ASP A 69 2.69 -16.73 24.93
N ILE A 70 2.62 -16.97 23.62
CA ILE A 70 1.58 -16.38 22.76
C ILE A 70 0.24 -17.09 22.97
N VAL A 71 -0.78 -16.32 23.32
CA VAL A 71 -2.16 -16.81 23.43
C VAL A 71 -2.92 -16.38 22.19
N THR A 72 -3.36 -17.34 21.38
CA THR A 72 -4.15 -17.06 20.18
C THR A 72 -5.62 -16.88 20.49
N GLY A 73 -6.25 -15.98 19.74
CA GLY A 73 -7.68 -15.73 19.73
C GLY A 73 -8.37 -16.41 18.57
N GLU A 74 -9.37 -15.73 18.02
CA GLU A 74 -10.12 -16.25 16.87
C GLU A 74 -9.25 -16.30 15.62
N ARG A 75 -9.50 -17.30 14.77
CA ARG A 75 -8.90 -17.37 13.44
C ARG A 75 -9.53 -16.27 12.59
N LEU A 76 -8.69 -15.44 11.98
CA LEU A 76 -9.16 -14.45 11.01
C LEU A 76 -9.64 -15.15 9.73
N PRO A 77 -10.63 -14.58 9.04
CA PRO A 77 -11.06 -15.09 7.73
C PRO A 77 -9.87 -15.25 6.79
N LYS A 78 -9.85 -16.34 6.02
CA LYS A 78 -8.75 -16.60 5.09
C LYS A 78 -8.67 -15.49 4.04
N SER A 79 -7.57 -14.74 4.05
CA SER A 79 -7.24 -13.72 3.06
C SER A 79 -5.87 -14.03 2.44
N GLY A 80 -5.86 -14.30 1.14
CA GLY A 80 -4.62 -14.55 0.38
C GLY A 80 -4.19 -16.02 0.33
N THR A 81 -3.13 -16.28 -0.43
CA THR A 81 -2.59 -17.62 -0.73
C THR A 81 -1.30 -17.94 0.02
N ASN A 82 -0.62 -16.92 0.54
CA ASN A 82 0.74 -17.03 1.08
C ASN A 82 0.77 -17.20 2.62
N SER A 83 -0.37 -17.53 3.23
CA SER A 83 -0.46 -17.91 4.63
C SER A 83 -1.34 -19.12 4.82
N ILE A 84 -1.00 -19.93 5.81
CA ILE A 84 -1.83 -21.06 6.23
C ILE A 84 -3.03 -20.54 7.03
N ALA A 85 -2.74 -19.67 7.99
CA ALA A 85 -3.74 -19.10 8.87
C ALA A 85 -3.24 -17.78 9.46
N ALA A 86 -4.19 -16.95 9.88
CA ALA A 86 -3.94 -15.81 10.73
C ALA A 86 -4.87 -15.88 11.94
N TYR A 87 -4.37 -15.47 13.10
CA TYR A 87 -5.09 -15.47 14.37
C TYR A 87 -4.96 -14.11 15.03
N GLU A 88 -6.01 -13.68 15.72
CA GLU A 88 -5.87 -12.62 16.72
C GLU A 88 -4.95 -13.09 17.84
N VAL A 89 -4.30 -12.15 18.52
CA VAL A 89 -3.56 -12.43 19.76
C VAL A 89 -4.40 -11.94 20.94
N LYS A 90 -4.34 -12.64 22.07
CA LYS A 90 -5.06 -12.28 23.30
C LYS A 90 -4.08 -11.97 24.43
N GLY A 91 -4.56 -11.21 25.41
CA GLY A 91 -3.78 -10.87 26.60
C GLY A 91 -2.64 -9.90 26.29
N THR A 92 -1.51 -10.06 26.98
CA THR A 92 -0.31 -9.25 26.74
C THR A 92 0.78 -10.14 26.15
N TYR A 93 1.39 -9.69 25.05
CA TYR A 93 2.49 -10.41 24.41
C TYR A 93 3.71 -9.49 24.25
N LYS A 94 4.83 -9.84 24.91
CA LYS A 94 6.07 -9.05 24.90
C LYS A 94 5.86 -7.54 25.19
N GLY A 95 4.95 -7.23 26.11
CA GLY A 95 4.62 -5.85 26.50
C GLY A 95 3.60 -5.14 25.59
N HIS A 96 3.11 -5.80 24.54
CA HIS A 96 2.05 -5.29 23.67
C HIS A 96 0.68 -5.83 24.10
N ASP A 97 -0.36 -5.01 23.96
CA ASP A 97 -1.75 -5.49 24.02
C ASP A 97 -2.03 -6.39 22.82
N GLY A 98 -2.38 -7.65 23.08
CA GLY A 98 -2.66 -8.67 22.07
C GLY A 98 -3.80 -8.28 21.13
N ASN A 99 -4.78 -7.49 21.58
CA ASN A 99 -5.86 -7.01 20.72
C ASN A 99 -5.37 -6.12 19.56
N ASN A 100 -4.16 -5.58 19.69
CA ASN A 100 -3.48 -4.79 18.67
C ASN A 100 -2.50 -5.63 17.84
N LEU A 101 -2.54 -6.96 17.92
CA LEU A 101 -1.64 -7.86 17.21
C LEU A 101 -2.40 -8.93 16.43
N VAL A 102 -1.75 -9.41 15.38
CA VAL A 102 -2.14 -10.58 14.59
C VAL A 102 -0.94 -11.50 14.47
N MET A 103 -1.15 -12.80 14.63
CA MET A 103 -0.16 -13.82 14.30
C MET A 103 -0.50 -14.46 12.95
N LYS A 104 0.43 -14.40 11.99
CA LYS A 104 0.32 -15.04 10.67
C LYS A 104 1.24 -16.26 10.63
N ILE A 105 0.66 -17.43 10.35
CA ILE A 105 1.38 -18.69 10.17
C ILE A 105 1.69 -18.86 8.68
N LEU A 106 2.95 -19.08 8.38
CA LEU A 106 3.51 -19.13 7.03
C LEU A 106 3.78 -20.59 6.61
N PRO A 107 3.74 -20.90 5.29
CA PRO A 107 3.75 -22.27 4.79
C PRO A 107 5.03 -23.06 5.06
N ASP A 108 6.19 -22.41 4.97
CA ASP A 108 7.50 -23.04 4.99
C ASP A 108 8.59 -22.03 5.36
N ASN A 109 9.71 -22.52 5.91
CA ASN A 109 10.85 -21.69 6.28
C ASN A 109 11.76 -21.48 5.06
N SER A 110 11.48 -20.43 4.28
CA SER A 110 12.19 -20.12 3.02
C SER A 110 12.47 -18.63 2.83
N THR A 111 13.21 -18.30 1.78
CA THR A 111 13.52 -16.93 1.37
C THR A 111 12.29 -16.05 1.20
N TYR A 112 11.14 -16.61 0.83
CA TYR A 112 9.87 -15.89 0.76
C TYR A 112 9.44 -15.39 2.15
N THR A 113 9.47 -16.28 3.15
CA THR A 113 9.08 -15.95 4.52
C THR A 113 10.09 -15.07 5.24
N TRP A 114 11.39 -15.26 5.00
CA TRP A 114 12.44 -14.37 5.51
C TRP A 114 12.29 -12.97 4.93
N GLY A 115 11.99 -12.89 3.63
CA GLY A 115 11.70 -11.63 2.96
C GLY A 115 10.51 -10.90 3.58
N GLU A 116 9.40 -11.60 3.84
CA GLU A 116 8.23 -10.99 4.50
C GLU A 116 8.58 -10.45 5.89
N ALA A 117 9.25 -11.25 6.73
CA ALA A 117 9.69 -10.80 8.06
C ALA A 117 10.63 -9.58 7.97
N LYS A 118 11.56 -9.58 7.02
CA LYS A 118 12.48 -8.46 6.75
C LYS A 118 11.72 -7.18 6.37
N ALA A 119 10.74 -7.28 5.47
CA ALA A 119 9.93 -6.14 5.05
C ALA A 119 9.11 -5.58 6.21
N LEU A 120 8.44 -6.45 6.98
CA LEU A 120 7.67 -6.07 8.16
C LEU A 120 8.54 -5.39 9.23
N ARG A 121 9.78 -5.85 9.41
CA ARG A 121 10.76 -5.22 10.31
C ARG A 121 11.13 -3.82 9.82
N ALA A 122 11.38 -3.65 8.52
CA ALA A 122 11.79 -2.38 7.95
C ALA A 122 10.70 -1.30 8.00
N ILE A 123 9.42 -1.69 7.88
CA ILE A 123 8.29 -0.76 8.05
C ILE A 123 7.87 -0.55 9.51
N GLY A 124 8.48 -1.31 10.44
CA GLY A 124 8.21 -1.19 11.87
C GLY A 124 6.93 -1.87 12.34
N ASP A 125 6.39 -2.83 11.58
CA ASP A 125 5.16 -3.55 11.92
C ASP A 125 5.41 -4.95 12.49
N LEU A 126 6.61 -5.50 12.30
CA LEU A 126 7.00 -6.75 12.95
C LEU A 126 7.18 -6.53 14.46
N VAL A 127 6.44 -7.29 15.26
CA VAL A 127 6.61 -7.36 16.71
C VAL A 127 7.50 -8.54 17.08
N ASP A 128 7.31 -9.68 16.43
CA ASP A 128 8.10 -10.88 16.71
C ASP A 128 8.08 -11.87 15.54
N SER A 129 9.05 -12.78 15.50
CA SER A 129 9.07 -13.89 14.55
C SER A 129 9.70 -15.13 15.17
N GLY A 130 9.22 -16.30 14.76
CA GLY A 130 9.68 -17.58 15.29
C GLY A 130 8.94 -18.74 14.65
N THR A 131 8.96 -19.89 15.31
CA THR A 131 8.15 -21.05 14.94
C THR A 131 7.09 -21.34 16.00
N ILE A 132 5.96 -21.89 15.56
CA ILE A 132 4.87 -22.31 16.43
C ILE A 132 4.44 -23.73 16.08
N MET A 133 4.08 -24.53 17.09
CA MET A 133 3.48 -25.84 16.86
C MET A 133 2.09 -25.64 16.26
N TYR A 134 1.87 -26.13 15.04
CA TYR A 134 0.61 -26.00 14.33
C TYR A 134 0.03 -27.37 13.99
N ALA A 135 -1.25 -27.54 14.30
CA ALA A 135 -2.05 -28.70 13.95
C ALA A 135 -3.16 -28.26 12.97
N GLU A 136 -2.99 -28.56 11.68
CA GLU A 136 -4.04 -28.36 10.68
C GLU A 136 -4.97 -29.59 10.72
N PRO A 137 -6.31 -29.42 10.66
CA PRO A 137 -7.24 -30.55 10.62
C PRO A 137 -6.99 -31.58 9.51
N HIS A 138 -6.33 -31.17 8.41
CA HIS A 138 -6.06 -32.01 7.26
C HIS A 138 -4.66 -32.63 7.24
N TRP A 139 -3.83 -32.36 8.25
CA TRP A 139 -2.50 -32.94 8.36
C TRP A 139 -2.45 -33.99 9.47
N PRO A 140 -1.81 -35.15 9.22
CA PRO A 140 -1.82 -36.27 10.14
C PRO A 140 -1.00 -36.00 11.43
N SER A 141 -0.15 -34.98 11.44
CA SER A 141 0.70 -34.64 12.58
C SER A 141 0.86 -33.14 12.74
N SER A 142 1.01 -32.71 14.01
CA SER A 142 1.43 -31.36 14.33
C SER A 142 2.88 -31.15 13.90
N ARG A 143 3.22 -29.96 13.40
CA ARG A 143 4.59 -29.59 13.05
C ARG A 143 4.87 -28.14 13.40
N TYR A 144 6.13 -27.83 13.63
CA TYR A 144 6.56 -26.44 13.78
C TYR A 144 6.54 -25.74 12.43
N LEU A 145 5.88 -24.59 12.38
CA LEU A 145 5.80 -23.73 11.21
C LEU A 145 6.30 -22.33 11.53
N PRO A 146 6.89 -21.61 10.56
CA PRO A 146 7.24 -20.21 10.74
C PRO A 146 6.00 -19.37 10.97
N ALA A 147 6.12 -18.38 11.84
CA ALA A 147 5.08 -17.42 12.13
C ALA A 147 5.68 -16.05 12.41
N VAL A 148 4.94 -15.02 12.03
CA VAL A 148 5.21 -13.62 12.39
C VAL A 148 4.08 -13.10 13.26
N VAL A 149 4.44 -12.30 14.27
CA VAL A 149 3.51 -11.50 15.06
C VAL A 149 3.66 -10.06 14.61
N ILE A 150 2.58 -9.48 14.12
CA ILE A 150 2.55 -8.15 13.51
C ILE A 150 1.52 -7.28 14.18
N LYS A 151 1.70 -5.95 14.07
CA LYS A 151 0.68 -4.99 14.46
C LYS A 151 -0.60 -5.21 13.67
N LYS A 152 -1.75 -5.22 14.36
CA LYS A 152 -3.08 -5.27 13.76
C LYS A 152 -3.42 -3.89 13.23
N MET A 153 -3.66 -3.80 11.92
CA MET A 153 -4.08 -2.56 11.28
C MET A 153 -5.61 -2.41 11.35
N PRO A 154 -6.14 -1.19 11.57
CA PRO A 154 -7.58 -0.95 11.57
C PRO A 154 -8.18 -1.06 10.17
N GLY A 155 -9.49 -1.28 10.13
CA GLY A 155 -10.29 -1.29 8.91
C GLY A 155 -10.72 -2.69 8.46
N LYS A 156 -11.36 -2.74 7.30
CA LYS A 156 -11.88 -3.97 6.68
C LYS A 156 -11.47 -4.04 5.22
N ILE A 157 -11.34 -5.27 4.70
CA ILE A 157 -11.21 -5.50 3.27
C ILE A 157 -12.46 -4.98 2.56
N LEU A 158 -12.30 -4.39 1.37
CA LEU A 158 -13.37 -3.72 0.62
C LEU A 158 -14.62 -4.60 0.42
N GLU A 159 -14.43 -5.85 0.05
CA GLU A 159 -15.50 -6.83 -0.17
C GLU A 159 -16.26 -7.23 1.10
N HIS A 160 -15.75 -6.87 2.28
CA HIS A 160 -16.39 -7.14 3.57
C HIS A 160 -17.09 -5.90 4.16
N ILE A 161 -17.19 -4.81 3.40
CA ILE A 161 -17.88 -3.59 3.82
C ILE A 161 -19.33 -3.65 3.31
N PRO A 162 -20.34 -3.83 4.18
CA PRO A 162 -21.73 -4.01 3.74
C PRO A 162 -22.25 -2.85 2.89
N ALA A 163 -21.93 -1.62 3.27
CA ALA A 163 -22.30 -0.43 2.52
C ALA A 163 -21.76 -0.46 1.07
N TYR A 164 -20.52 -0.92 0.89
CA TYR A 164 -19.92 -1.10 -0.44
C TYR A 164 -20.58 -2.23 -1.21
N MET A 165 -20.87 -3.37 -0.58
CA MET A 165 -21.53 -4.50 -1.26
C MET A 165 -22.90 -4.10 -1.84
N LEU A 166 -23.67 -3.30 -1.07
CA LEU A 166 -25.02 -2.86 -1.41
C LEU A 166 -25.08 -1.62 -2.32
N ALA A 167 -23.96 -0.90 -2.49
CA ALA A 167 -23.91 0.29 -3.32
C ALA A 167 -24.16 0.01 -4.81
N ASP A 168 -24.74 1.01 -5.47
CA ASP A 168 -24.90 1.00 -6.92
C ASP A 168 -23.52 1.07 -7.64
N PRO A 169 -23.44 0.69 -8.93
CA PRO A 169 -22.18 0.68 -9.66
C PRO A 169 -21.45 2.03 -9.71
N LYS A 170 -22.18 3.15 -9.73
CA LYS A 170 -21.60 4.50 -9.78
C LYS A 170 -20.97 4.87 -8.44
N GLN A 171 -21.63 4.54 -7.33
CA GLN A 171 -21.08 4.69 -5.99
C GLN A 171 -19.83 3.83 -5.80
N LYS A 172 -19.88 2.55 -6.21
CA LYS A 172 -18.71 1.64 -6.16
C LYS A 172 -17.53 2.23 -6.93
N GLU A 173 -17.74 2.69 -8.16
CA GLU A 173 -16.69 3.29 -8.98
C GLU A 173 -16.09 4.55 -8.32
N SER A 174 -16.93 5.44 -7.79
CA SER A 174 -16.45 6.64 -7.07
C SER A 174 -15.60 6.25 -5.86
N PHE A 175 -16.07 5.27 -5.09
CA PHE A 175 -15.40 4.81 -3.87
C PHE A 175 -14.04 4.15 -4.17
N ARG A 176 -13.97 3.33 -5.22
CA ARG A 176 -12.71 2.71 -5.71
C ARG A 176 -11.66 3.74 -6.09
N ARG A 177 -12.07 4.84 -6.73
CA ARG A 177 -11.16 5.94 -7.11
C ARG A 177 -10.57 6.62 -5.87
N GLU A 178 -11.40 6.87 -4.86
CA GLU A 178 -10.95 7.44 -3.58
C GLU A 178 -9.96 6.49 -2.88
N ILE A 179 -10.27 5.18 -2.80
CA ILE A 179 -9.36 4.16 -2.25
C ILE A 179 -8.03 4.17 -2.99
N ALA A 180 -8.04 4.11 -4.32
CA ALA A 180 -6.82 4.07 -5.13
C ALA A 180 -5.94 5.31 -4.89
N GLN A 181 -6.56 6.49 -4.80
CA GLN A 181 -5.83 7.72 -4.50
C GLN A 181 -5.18 7.69 -3.13
N LEU A 182 -5.93 7.34 -2.07
CA LEU A 182 -5.43 7.25 -0.70
C LEU A 182 -4.35 6.17 -0.57
N MET A 183 -4.55 5.03 -1.23
CA MET A 183 -3.62 3.91 -1.22
C MET A 183 -2.29 4.33 -1.85
N CYS A 184 -2.30 4.95 -3.03
CA CYS A 184 -1.05 5.36 -3.65
C CYS A 184 -0.31 6.46 -2.88
N GLN A 185 -1.03 7.31 -2.14
CA GLN A 185 -0.40 8.22 -1.18
C GLN A 185 0.27 7.47 -0.03
N LYS A 186 -0.39 6.44 0.54
CA LYS A 186 0.15 5.60 1.61
C LYS A 186 1.37 4.79 1.14
N VAL A 187 1.32 4.15 -0.04
CA VAL A 187 2.47 3.45 -0.66
C VAL A 187 3.66 4.39 -0.81
N ALA A 188 3.41 5.59 -1.35
CA ALA A 188 4.46 6.59 -1.52
C ALA A 188 5.06 7.01 -0.18
N ALA A 189 4.23 7.22 0.85
CA ALA A 189 4.70 7.58 2.19
C ALA A 189 5.53 6.48 2.85
N VAL A 190 5.11 5.20 2.72
CA VAL A 190 5.90 4.06 3.21
C VAL A 190 7.25 4.02 2.51
N ALA A 191 7.28 4.13 1.18
CA ALA A 191 8.51 4.14 0.40
C ALA A 191 9.43 5.32 0.76
N ASP A 192 8.86 6.51 1.02
CA ASP A 192 9.56 7.71 1.47
C ASP A 192 10.25 7.50 2.83
N ASN A 193 9.59 6.82 3.76
CA ASN A 193 10.08 6.65 5.13
C ASN A 193 11.02 5.46 5.30
N THR A 194 10.80 4.39 4.53
CA THR A 194 11.39 3.06 4.82
C THR A 194 12.18 2.49 3.66
N ARG A 195 12.10 3.11 2.47
CA ARG A 195 12.64 2.58 1.20
C ARG A 195 12.05 1.22 0.77
N VAL A 196 11.00 0.75 1.44
CA VAL A 196 10.20 -0.41 1.03
C VAL A 196 9.18 0.04 0.00
N ILE A 197 9.19 -0.60 -1.17
CA ILE A 197 8.21 -0.35 -2.23
C ILE A 197 7.27 -1.54 -2.31
N HIS A 198 5.96 -1.24 -2.21
CA HIS A 198 4.89 -2.22 -2.36
C HIS A 198 4.25 -2.08 -3.75
N LYS A 199 4.33 -3.15 -4.52
CA LYS A 199 3.84 -3.34 -5.90
C LYS A 199 2.80 -4.45 -6.00
N GLY A 200 2.33 -4.95 -4.86
CA GLY A 200 1.26 -5.92 -4.75
C GLY A 200 -0.07 -5.23 -4.43
N ASN A 201 -0.31 -4.03 -4.98
CA ASN A 201 -1.39 -3.16 -4.55
C ASN A 201 -2.75 -3.65 -5.06
N HIS A 202 -3.35 -4.62 -4.38
CA HIS A 202 -4.65 -5.17 -4.75
C HIS A 202 -5.73 -4.95 -3.70
N LYS A 203 -7.02 -5.00 -4.10
CA LYS A 203 -8.17 -4.74 -3.22
C LYS A 203 -8.21 -5.55 -1.91
N ARG A 204 -7.63 -6.76 -1.89
CA ARG A 204 -7.49 -7.59 -0.67
C ARG A 204 -6.29 -7.26 0.23
N ASN A 205 -5.40 -6.37 -0.20
CA ASN A 205 -4.20 -5.92 0.53
C ASN A 205 -4.37 -4.51 1.08
N VAL A 206 -5.62 -4.03 1.13
CA VAL A 206 -5.97 -2.73 1.67
C VAL A 206 -7.07 -2.93 2.70
N LEU A 207 -6.85 -2.37 3.90
CA LEU A 207 -7.88 -2.24 4.91
C LEU A 207 -8.41 -0.83 4.89
N ILE A 208 -9.73 -0.70 4.92
CA ILE A 208 -10.44 0.57 4.75
C ILE A 208 -11.21 0.85 6.03
N THR A 209 -11.07 2.07 6.54
CA THR A 209 -11.90 2.59 7.63
C THR A 209 -12.78 3.69 7.05
N LEU A 210 -14.10 3.54 7.14
CA LEU A 210 -15.05 4.55 6.71
C LEU A 210 -15.13 5.70 7.73
N LYS A 211 -15.56 6.89 7.29
CA LYS A 211 -15.82 8.02 8.21
C LYS A 211 -17.07 7.78 9.07
N ASP A 212 -18.07 7.12 8.49
CA ASP A 212 -19.30 6.69 9.12
C ASP A 212 -19.66 5.29 8.58
N GLU A 213 -20.78 4.69 9.00
CA GLU A 213 -21.18 3.36 8.50
C GLU A 213 -21.67 3.37 7.04
N THR A 214 -21.51 4.47 6.32
CA THR A 214 -21.97 4.68 4.94
C THR A 214 -20.79 4.98 3.99
N LEU A 215 -21.05 4.93 2.67
CA LEU A 215 -20.03 5.25 1.64
C LEU A 215 -19.92 6.75 1.35
N THR A 216 -20.09 7.60 2.35
CA THR A 216 -19.95 9.07 2.21
C THR A 216 -18.48 9.51 2.23
N GLY A 217 -17.57 8.66 2.70
CA GLY A 217 -16.13 8.88 2.57
C GLY A 217 -15.27 7.92 3.36
N ILE A 218 -13.97 7.96 3.06
CA ILE A 218 -12.96 7.11 3.68
C ILE A 218 -12.21 7.92 4.74
N SER A 219 -12.11 7.38 5.94
CA SER A 219 -11.31 7.96 7.04
C SER A 219 -9.83 7.63 6.86
N SER A 220 -9.52 6.37 6.57
CA SER A 220 -8.14 5.92 6.35
C SER A 220 -8.08 4.66 5.50
N VAL A 221 -6.89 4.43 4.93
CA VAL A 221 -6.50 3.17 4.29
C VAL A 221 -5.19 2.69 4.90
N GLU A 222 -5.11 1.39 5.14
CA GLU A 222 -3.92 0.73 5.64
C GLU A 222 -3.43 -0.33 4.65
N LEU A 223 -2.12 -0.37 4.46
CA LEU A 223 -1.46 -1.35 3.60
C LEU A 223 -1.18 -2.60 4.41
N VAL A 224 -1.50 -3.76 3.86
CA VAL A 224 -1.14 -5.05 4.45
C VAL A 224 -0.49 -5.96 3.42
N ASP A 225 0.04 -7.10 3.88
CA ASP A 225 0.69 -8.13 3.07
C ASP A 225 1.94 -7.64 2.31
N TYR A 226 3.07 -7.60 3.03
CA TYR A 226 4.39 -7.28 2.48
C TYR A 226 5.16 -8.54 2.01
N GLY A 227 4.42 -9.58 1.63
CA GLY A 227 4.96 -10.82 1.11
C GLY A 227 5.45 -10.70 -0.34
N TRP A 228 5.76 -11.87 -0.90
CA TRP A 228 6.08 -12.04 -2.33
C TRP A 228 4.84 -12.50 -3.12
N PRO A 229 4.74 -12.21 -4.43
CA PRO A 229 5.51 -11.21 -5.17
C PRO A 229 4.93 -9.81 -4.93
N GLY A 230 5.79 -8.79 -4.87
CA GLY A 230 5.29 -7.41 -4.79
C GLY A 230 6.05 -6.51 -3.82
N THR A 231 6.96 -7.04 -3.01
CA THR A 231 7.73 -6.21 -2.07
C THR A 231 9.18 -6.06 -2.53
N PHE A 232 9.68 -4.82 -2.54
CA PHE A 232 11.01 -4.45 -3.03
C PHE A 232 11.70 -3.51 -2.05
N PHE A 233 13.03 -3.52 -2.06
CA PHE A 233 13.86 -2.49 -1.43
C PHE A 233 14.50 -1.59 -2.47
N ALA A 234 14.49 -0.28 -2.21
CA ALA A 234 15.24 0.69 -2.97
C ALA A 234 16.70 0.80 -2.44
N ASP A 235 17.67 0.65 -3.34
CA ASP A 235 19.10 0.82 -3.11
C ASP A 235 19.37 2.16 -2.43
N GLU A 236 20.11 2.17 -1.33
CA GLU A 236 20.36 3.33 -0.47
C GLU A 236 20.92 4.55 -1.21
N ASN A 237 21.62 4.32 -2.32
CA ASN A 237 22.23 5.39 -3.12
C ASN A 237 21.24 6.19 -3.98
N VAL A 238 19.98 5.75 -4.07
CA VAL A 238 18.95 6.49 -4.81
C VAL A 238 18.40 7.65 -3.99
N ASN A 239 18.09 8.76 -4.66
CA ASN A 239 17.43 9.88 -4.00
C ASN A 239 16.05 9.47 -3.46
N GLN A 240 15.78 9.80 -2.20
CA GLN A 240 14.54 9.42 -1.51
C GLN A 240 13.27 9.92 -2.22
N ALA A 241 13.31 11.12 -2.80
CA ALA A 241 12.18 11.67 -3.55
C ALA A 241 11.93 10.86 -4.84
N ASP A 242 12.96 10.33 -5.48
CA ASP A 242 12.81 9.46 -6.65
C ASP A 242 12.17 8.12 -6.27
N VAL A 243 12.54 7.55 -5.12
CA VAL A 243 11.93 6.34 -4.55
C VAL A 243 10.43 6.55 -4.32
N LYS A 244 10.06 7.63 -3.62
CA LYS A 244 8.66 8.02 -3.38
C LYS A 244 7.88 8.22 -4.68
N ASN A 245 8.44 8.98 -5.62
CA ASN A 245 7.78 9.28 -6.88
C ASN A 245 7.58 8.03 -7.75
N GLN A 246 8.56 7.12 -7.75
CA GLN A 246 8.42 5.85 -8.45
C GLN A 246 7.36 4.96 -7.80
N ALA A 247 7.34 4.86 -6.48
CA ALA A 247 6.33 4.07 -5.75
C ALA A 247 4.91 4.60 -6.01
N LEU A 248 4.73 5.93 -6.00
CA LEU A 248 3.47 6.58 -6.36
C LEU A 248 3.05 6.26 -7.81
N LYS A 249 4.01 6.31 -8.74
CA LYS A 249 3.78 6.03 -10.16
C LYS A 249 3.37 4.57 -10.38
N ASP A 250 4.13 3.63 -9.84
CA ASP A 250 3.87 2.19 -9.99
C ASP A 250 2.51 1.81 -9.39
N CYS A 251 2.17 2.33 -8.21
CA CYS A 251 0.85 2.12 -7.61
C CYS A 251 -0.30 2.60 -8.53
N LYS A 252 -0.17 3.81 -9.11
CA LYS A 252 -1.20 4.33 -10.01
C LYS A 252 -1.37 3.47 -11.26
N GLU A 253 -0.27 2.98 -11.83
CA GLU A 253 -0.31 2.07 -13.00
C GLU A 253 -0.99 0.74 -12.65
N GLU A 254 -0.70 0.15 -11.49
CA GLU A 254 -1.31 -1.10 -11.02
C GLU A 254 -2.82 -0.99 -10.80
N TRP A 255 -3.27 0.07 -10.12
CA TRP A 255 -4.70 0.28 -9.88
C TRP A 255 -5.49 0.55 -11.15
N VAL A 256 -4.91 1.27 -12.12
CA VAL A 256 -5.55 1.45 -13.43
C VAL A 256 -5.82 0.09 -14.07
N ASN A 257 -4.85 -0.82 -14.05
CA ASN A 257 -5.01 -2.16 -14.63
C ASN A 257 -6.07 -2.99 -13.90
N GLN A 258 -6.02 -3.04 -12.56
CA GLN A 258 -6.99 -3.82 -11.78
C GLN A 258 -8.42 -3.32 -11.95
N TRP A 259 -8.64 -2.01 -11.96
CA TRP A 259 -10.00 -1.47 -12.14
C TRP A 259 -10.48 -1.57 -13.60
N VAL A 260 -9.58 -1.56 -14.58
CA VAL A 260 -9.94 -1.90 -15.97
C VAL A 260 -10.42 -3.35 -16.05
N GLU A 261 -9.74 -4.28 -15.41
CA GLU A 261 -10.14 -5.70 -15.34
C GLU A 261 -11.50 -5.89 -14.65
N ASP A 262 -11.72 -5.23 -13.50
CA ASP A 262 -12.99 -5.27 -12.77
C ASP A 262 -14.16 -4.69 -13.58
N ARG A 263 -13.93 -3.72 -14.48
CA ARG A 263 -14.98 -3.23 -15.40
C ARG A 263 -15.50 -4.31 -16.34
N TRP A 264 -14.68 -5.30 -16.67
CA TRP A 264 -15.10 -6.46 -17.47
C TRP A 264 -15.81 -7.54 -16.66
N GLU A 265 -15.75 -7.53 -15.32
CA GLU A 265 -16.53 -8.45 -14.48
C GLU A 265 -18.03 -8.11 -14.48
N HIS A 266 -18.40 -6.83 -14.60
CA HIS A 266 -19.81 -6.45 -14.72
C HIS A 266 -20.41 -6.92 -16.05
N LEU A 267 -19.64 -6.82 -17.15
CA LEU A 267 -20.07 -7.29 -18.47
C LEU A 267 -20.12 -8.83 -18.61
N ARG A 268 -19.63 -9.59 -17.63
CA ARG A 268 -19.66 -11.05 -17.63
C ARG A 268 -20.83 -11.65 -16.86
N ASN A 269 -21.46 -10.86 -16.00
CA ASN A 269 -22.56 -11.31 -15.13
C ASN A 269 -23.92 -10.72 -15.54
N ASP A 270 -23.94 -9.88 -16.57
CA ASP A 270 -25.13 -9.44 -17.31
C ASP A 270 -25.27 -10.26 -18.61
#